data_AF-A0A1J5P469-F1
#
_entry.id   AF-A0A1J5P469-F1
#
_cell.length_a   1.000
_cell.length_b   1.000
_cell.length_c   1.000
_cell.angle_alpha   90.00
_cell.angle_beta   90.00
_cell.angle_gamma   90.00
#
_symmetry.space_group_name_H-M   'P 1'
#
loop_
_entity.id
_entity.type
_entity.pdbx_description
1 polymer ?
#
loop_
_entity_poly.entity_id
_entity_poly.type
_entity_poly.pdbx_seq_one_letter_code
_entity_poly.pdbx_strand_id
1 'polypeptide(L)'
;MILWLQLALGLITIPLSGQHLDGSMMLKLAGWAQAIVTFQPGAVELLAQAGWVFKLHIFLGMSLFVIFPFTRLVHVWSGFGTLTYLARPYQIVRARRLNVAVGRHQARPPNASI
;
A
#
# COMPACT_ATOMS: atom_id res chain seq x y z
N MET A 1 -6.81 11.14 11.76
CA MET A 1 -6.38 11.32 13.16
C MET A 1 -5.20 10.41 13.51
N ILE A 2 -5.30 9.08 13.36
CA ILE A 2 -4.20 8.14 13.65
C ILE A 2 -2.88 8.45 12.90
N LEU A 3 -2.95 8.85 11.63
CA LEU A 3 -1.78 9.22 10.81
C LEU A 3 -1.07 10.48 11.33
N TRP A 4 -1.84 11.47 11.77
CA TRP A 4 -1.29 12.69 12.37
C TRP A 4 -0.59 12.39 13.70
N LEU A 5 -1.15 11.46 14.49
CA LEU A 5 -0.52 10.97 15.71
C LEU A 5 0.81 10.29 15.40
N GLN A 6 0.83 9.39 14.41
CA GLN A 6 2.03 8.69 13.97
C GLN A 6 3.10 9.65 13.45
N LEU A 7 2.69 10.67 12.68
CA LEU A 7 3.56 11.71 12.16
C LEU A 7 4.16 12.55 13.29
N ALA A 8 3.34 13.00 14.25
CA ALA A 8 3.81 13.76 15.40
C ALA A 8 4.80 12.95 16.25
N LEU A 9 4.50 11.67 16.53
CA LEU A 9 5.42 10.74 17.19
C LEU A 9 6.72 10.56 16.40
N GLY A 10 6.63 10.43 15.07
CA GLY A 10 7.81 10.38 14.20
C GLY A 10 8.67 11.63 14.34
N LEU A 11 8.07 12.81 14.33
CA LEU A 11 8.79 14.08 14.49
C LEU A 11 9.44 14.21 15.87
N ILE A 12 8.78 13.70 16.93
CA ILE A 12 9.31 13.68 18.30
C ILE A 12 10.54 12.77 18.43
N THR A 13 10.68 11.73 17.60
CA THR A 13 11.88 10.89 17.61
C THR A 13 13.13 11.60 17.10
N ILE A 14 12.99 12.66 16.30
CA ILE A 14 14.11 13.41 15.70
C ILE A 14 15.05 14.02 16.75
N PRO A 15 14.59 14.85 17.72
CA PRO A 15 15.47 15.41 18.75
C PRO A 15 16.09 14.33 19.64
N LEU A 16 15.36 13.24 19.90
CA LEU A 16 15.85 12.10 20.70
C LEU A 16 16.94 11.30 19.97
N SER A 17 16.83 11.20 18.65
CA SER A 17 17.85 10.61 17.79
C SER A 17 19.06 11.53 17.63
N GLY A 18 18.86 12.86 17.69
CA GLY A 18 19.93 13.86 17.73
C GLY A 18 20.81 13.77 18.98
N GLN A 19 20.37 13.09 20.05
CA GLN A 19 21.20 12.77 21.22
C GLN A 19 22.12 11.56 20.99
N HIS A 20 21.84 10.74 19.97
CA HIS A 20 22.60 9.56 19.59
C HIS A 20 23.17 9.75 18.18
N LEU A 21 24.05 10.75 18.02
CA LEU A 21 24.71 11.08 16.75
C LEU A 21 25.59 9.95 16.19
N ASP A 22 25.84 8.89 16.97
CA ASP A 22 26.60 7.71 16.54
C ASP A 22 25.83 6.80 15.56
N GLY A 23 24.52 7.02 15.38
CA GLY A 23 23.68 6.24 14.48
C GLY A 23 23.41 4.80 14.94
N SER A 24 23.89 4.39 16.12
CA SER A 24 23.71 3.04 16.66
C SER A 24 22.23 2.69 16.86
N MET A 25 21.42 3.68 17.21
CA MET A 25 19.96 3.53 17.33
C MET A 25 19.29 3.25 15.99
N MET A 26 19.71 3.91 14.91
CA MET A 26 19.19 3.65 13.57
C MET A 26 19.59 2.25 13.10
N LEU A 27 20.81 1.81 13.40
CA LEU A 27 21.29 0.47 13.02
C LEU A 27 20.49 -0.64 13.71
N LYS A 28 20.17 -0.47 15.01
CA LYS A 28 19.30 -1.40 15.76
C LYS A 28 17.89 -1.45 15.19
N LEU A 29 17.30 -0.29 14.85
CA LEU A 29 15.97 -0.20 14.26
C LEU A 29 15.91 -0.83 12.86
N ALA A 30 16.93 -0.59 12.03
CA ALA A 30 17.05 -1.18 10.71
C ALA A 30 17.23 -2.71 10.78
N GLY A 31 18.07 -3.20 11.69
CA GLY A 31 18.25 -4.63 11.94
C GLY A 31 16.97 -5.30 12.41
N TRP A 32 16.21 -4.66 13.30
CA TRP A 32 14.88 -5.13 13.72
C TRP A 32 13.91 -5.22 12.53
N ALA A 33 13.83 -4.16 11.71
CA ALA A 33 12.94 -4.14 10.55
C ALA A 33 13.31 -5.21 9.52
N GLN A 34 14.61 -5.39 9.27
CA GLN A 34 15.12 -6.45 8.41
C GLN A 34 14.73 -7.83 8.93
N ALA A 35 14.99 -8.12 10.21
CA ALA A 35 14.68 -9.41 10.82
C ALA A 35 13.19 -9.75 10.73
N ILE A 36 12.29 -8.78 10.87
CA ILE A 36 10.85 -9.01 10.69
C ILE A 36 10.51 -9.36 9.24
N VAL A 37 11.04 -8.62 8.27
CA VAL A 37 10.75 -8.84 6.84
C VAL A 37 11.39 -10.14 6.33
N THR A 38 12.55 -10.52 6.86
CA THR A 38 13.25 -11.77 6.52
C THR A 38 12.85 -12.94 7.42
N PHE A 39 11.88 -12.77 8.31
CA PHE A 39 11.40 -13.79 9.26
C PHE A 39 12.51 -14.41 10.13
N GLN A 40 13.51 -13.61 10.52
CA GLN A 40 14.58 -14.04 11.42
C GLN A 40 14.19 -13.85 12.90
N PRO A 41 14.41 -14.88 13.76
CA PRO A 41 14.22 -14.75 15.20
C PRO A 41 15.30 -13.83 15.83
N GLY A 42 15.04 -13.33 17.05
CA GLY A 42 15.99 -12.46 17.78
C GLY A 42 15.81 -10.95 17.55
N ALA A 43 14.80 -10.54 16.78
CA ALA A 43 14.50 -9.13 16.54
C ALA A 43 14.21 -8.36 17.85
N VAL A 44 13.61 -9.02 18.85
CA VAL A 44 13.20 -8.39 20.11
C VAL A 44 14.40 -7.90 20.92
N GLU A 45 15.53 -8.61 20.88
CA GLU A 45 16.75 -8.20 21.60
C GLU A 45 17.33 -6.89 21.05
N LEU A 46 17.24 -6.67 19.74
CA LEU A 46 17.69 -5.43 19.08
C LEU A 46 16.90 -4.20 19.55
N LEU A 47 15.64 -4.40 19.95
CA LEU A 47 14.74 -3.34 20.41
C LEU A 47 14.75 -3.16 21.95
N ALA A 48 15.41 -4.04 22.70
CA ALA A 48 15.39 -4.04 24.16
C ALA A 48 15.91 -2.71 24.74
N GLN A 49 17.03 -2.22 24.19
CA GLN A 49 17.70 -0.98 24.60
C GLN A 49 17.07 0.28 23.96
N ALA A 50 16.07 0.14 23.09
CA ALA A 50 15.46 1.29 22.44
C ALA A 50 14.55 2.07 23.40
N GLY A 51 14.61 3.41 23.31
CA GLY A 51 13.76 4.30 24.09
C GLY A 51 12.26 4.06 23.85
N TRP A 52 11.44 4.35 24.86
CA TRP A 52 9.99 4.08 24.83
C TRP A 52 9.25 4.78 23.68
N VAL A 53 9.71 5.96 23.25
CA VAL A 53 9.14 6.69 22.11
C VAL A 53 9.25 5.89 20.81
N PHE A 54 10.40 5.24 20.56
CA PHE A 54 10.58 4.38 19.38
C PHE A 54 9.67 3.15 19.42
N LYS A 55 9.51 2.55 20.61
CA LYS A 55 8.59 1.42 20.81
C LYS A 55 7.14 1.81 20.52
N LEU A 56 6.69 2.98 21.00
CA LEU A 56 5.36 3.52 20.68
C LEU A 56 5.18 3.82 19.20
N HIS A 57 6.18 4.41 18.55
CA HIS A 57 6.12 4.70 17.12
C HIS A 57 6.00 3.42 16.28
N ILE A 58 6.80 2.40 16.61
CA ILE A 58 6.71 1.08 15.95
C ILE A 58 5.34 0.44 16.21
N PHE A 59 4.86 0.45 17.45
CA PHE A 59 3.58 -0.15 17.81
C PHE A 59 2.41 0.50 17.06
N LEU A 60 2.36 1.83 17.02
CA LEU A 60 1.35 2.56 16.25
C LEU A 60 1.50 2.32 14.74
N GLY A 61 2.72 2.23 14.23
CA GLY A 61 3.00 1.90 12.82
C GLY A 61 2.48 0.51 12.44
N MET A 62 2.75 -0.50 13.26
CA MET A 62 2.26 -1.87 13.05
C MET A 62 0.72 -1.93 13.16
N SER A 63 0.14 -1.22 14.13
CA SER A 63 -1.32 -1.09 14.26
C SER A 63 -1.93 -0.43 13.02
N LEU A 64 -1.27 0.58 12.46
CA LEU A 64 -1.68 1.22 11.21
C LEU A 64 -1.71 0.21 10.06
N PHE A 65 -0.73 -0.68 9.98
CA PHE A 65 -0.67 -1.74 8.96
C PHE A 65 -1.81 -2.77 9.12
N VAL A 66 -2.22 -3.08 10.34
CA VAL A 66 -3.36 -3.98 10.62
C VAL A 66 -4.69 -3.32 10.25
N ILE A 67 -4.86 -2.03 10.56
CA ILE A 67 -6.09 -1.29 10.27
C ILE A 67 -6.11 -0.79 8.81
N PHE A 68 -4.97 -0.78 8.14
CA PHE A 68 -4.77 -0.31 6.75
C PHE A 68 -5.87 -0.76 5.78
N PRO A 69 -6.23 -2.07 5.65
CA PRO A 69 -7.23 -2.52 4.68
C PRO A 69 -8.67 -2.08 5.01
N PHE A 70 -8.93 -1.67 6.26
CA PHE A 70 -10.25 -1.27 6.74
C PHE A 70 -10.47 0.25 6.71
N THR A 71 -9.47 1.02 6.30
CA THR A 71 -9.55 2.48 6.24
C THR A 71 -9.42 3.01 4.81
N ARG A 72 -9.61 4.32 4.64
CA ARG A 72 -9.39 5.02 3.37
C ARG A 72 -7.95 4.90 2.84
N LEU A 73 -6.99 4.42 3.65
CA LEU A 73 -5.61 4.18 3.23
C LEU A 73 -5.49 3.11 2.13
N VAL A 74 -6.46 2.21 2.00
CA VAL A 74 -6.49 1.20 0.93
C VAL A 74 -6.40 1.83 -0.47
N HIS A 75 -6.79 3.10 -0.62
CA HIS A 75 -6.72 3.82 -1.89
C HIS A 75 -5.29 4.05 -2.41
N VAL A 76 -4.25 3.90 -1.57
CA VAL A 76 -2.85 3.91 -2.01
C VAL A 76 -2.59 2.86 -3.09
N TRP A 77 -3.23 1.69 -3.00
CA TRP A 77 -3.12 0.64 -4.02
C TRP A 77 -3.68 1.09 -5.37
N SER A 78 -4.79 1.83 -5.38
CA SER A 78 -5.33 2.44 -6.60
C SER A 78 -4.39 3.51 -7.16
N GLY A 79 -3.71 4.27 -6.30
CA GLY A 79 -2.68 5.23 -6.71
C GLY A 79 -1.48 4.57 -7.41
N PHE A 80 -1.00 3.44 -6.88
CA PHE A 80 -0.03 2.60 -7.60
C PHE A 80 -0.61 2.07 -8.92
N GLY A 81 -1.88 1.68 -8.93
CA GLY A 81 -2.61 1.32 -10.14
C GLY A 81 -2.68 2.47 -11.18
N THR A 82 -2.70 3.74 -10.76
CA THR A 82 -2.62 4.89 -11.68
C THR A 82 -1.33 4.90 -12.49
N LEU A 83 -0.24 4.27 -12.03
CA LEU A 83 0.95 4.10 -12.89
C LEU A 83 0.62 3.35 -14.19
N THR A 84 -0.34 2.43 -14.14
CA THR A 84 -0.81 1.73 -15.35
C THR A 84 -1.59 2.64 -16.30
N TYR A 85 -2.11 3.78 -15.84
CA TYR A 85 -2.76 4.76 -16.72
C TYR A 85 -1.77 5.39 -17.71
N LEU A 86 -0.49 5.51 -17.36
CA LEU A 86 0.53 6.01 -18.31
C LEU A 86 0.68 5.09 -19.53
N ALA A 87 0.45 3.79 -19.35
CA ALA A 87 0.51 2.80 -20.42
C ALA A 87 -0.86 2.47 -21.04
N ARG A 88 -1.94 3.15 -20.61
CA ARG A 88 -3.30 2.77 -20.96
C ARG A 88 -3.76 3.49 -22.25
N PRO A 89 -4.34 2.77 -23.23
CA PRO A 89 -4.92 3.41 -24.41
C PRO A 89 -6.11 4.32 -24.01
N TYR A 90 -6.19 5.50 -24.63
CA TYR A 90 -7.18 6.53 -24.31
C TYR A 90 -8.63 6.08 -24.50
N GLN A 91 -8.89 5.17 -25.44
CA GLN A 91 -10.23 4.70 -25.76
C GLN A 91 -10.44 3.28 -25.25
N ILE A 92 -11.34 3.13 -24.30
CA ILE A 92 -11.68 1.83 -23.72
C ILE A 92 -13.18 1.64 -23.83
N VAL A 93 -13.56 0.87 -24.86
CA VAL A 93 -14.95 0.53 -25.12
C VAL A 93 -15.25 -0.79 -24.41
N ARG A 94 -16.12 -0.75 -23.41
CA ARG A 94 -16.58 -1.97 -22.74
C ARG A 94 -17.65 -2.62 -23.62
N ALA A 95 -17.31 -3.70 -24.30
CA ALA A 95 -18.29 -4.44 -25.09
C ALA A 95 -19.35 -5.06 -24.14
N ARG A 96 -20.62 -4.75 -24.36
CA ARG A 96 -21.74 -5.41 -23.69
C ARG A 96 -21.96 -6.78 -24.32
N ARG A 97 -21.08 -7.75 -24.08
CA ARG A 97 -21.34 -9.15 -24.42
C ARG A 97 -21.77 -9.91 -23.18
N LEU A 98 -23.01 -9.65 -22.75
CA LEU A 98 -23.84 -10.73 -22.22
C LEU A 98 -24.45 -11.41 -23.45
N ASN A 99 -23.94 -12.59 -23.83
CA ASN A 99 -24.64 -13.58 -24.66
C ASN A 99 -25.62 -13.06 -25.74
N VAL A 100 -25.22 -12.11 -26.59
CA VAL A 100 -25.94 -11.89 -27.84
C VAL A 100 -25.34 -12.86 -28.84
N ALA A 101 -26.10 -13.92 -29.11
CA ALA A 101 -25.78 -14.94 -30.10
C ALA A 101 -25.14 -14.33 -31.34
N VAL A 102 -23.95 -14.83 -31.70
CA VAL A 102 -23.35 -14.62 -33.02
C VAL A 102 -24.31 -15.24 -34.04
N GLY A 103 -25.22 -14.45 -34.57
CA GLY A 103 -26.18 -14.95 -35.55
C GLY A 103 -27.46 -14.13 -35.61
N ARG A 104 -27.38 -12.89 -36.10
CA ARG A 104 -28.51 -12.16 -36.71
C ARG A 104 -28.00 -10.89 -37.41
N HIS A 105 -27.10 -11.12 -38.37
CA HIS A 105 -26.99 -10.24 -39.54
C HIS A 105 -27.22 -11.12 -40.77
N GLN A 106 -28.36 -11.83 -40.78
CA GLN A 106 -28.89 -12.34 -42.04
C GLN A 106 -29.38 -11.12 -42.81
N ALA A 107 -28.59 -10.75 -43.82
CA ALA A 107 -29.00 -9.85 -44.87
C ALA A 107 -30.37 -10.32 -45.40
N ARG A 108 -31.35 -9.43 -45.37
CA ARG A 108 -32.67 -9.66 -45.94
C ARG A 108 -32.48 -9.92 -47.45
N PRO A 109 -32.96 -11.05 -48.02
CA PRO A 109 -32.93 -11.21 -49.46
C PRO A 109 -33.84 -10.15 -50.11
N PRO A 110 -33.44 -9.58 -51.27
CA PRO A 110 -34.30 -8.67 -52.01
C PRO A 110 -35.56 -9.43 -52.41
N ASN A 111 -36.72 -8.93 -51.98
CA ASN A 111 -37.98 -9.49 -52.43
C ASN A 111 -38.15 -9.19 -53.92
N ALA A 112 -38.19 -10.26 -54.71
CA ALA A 112 -38.81 -10.24 -56.00
C ALA A 112 -40.30 -9.92 -55.82
N SER A 113 -40.76 -8.83 -56.43
CA SER A 113 -42.16 -8.57 -56.72
C SER A 113 -42.26 -8.03 -58.14
N ILE A 114 -42.76 -8.93 -59.00
CA ILE A 114 -43.58 -8.76 -60.21
C ILE A 114 -43.76 -7.32 -60.69
#